data_AF-A0A1M8A3Z4-F1
#
_entry.id   AF-A0A1M8A3Z4-F1
#
_cell.length_a   1.000
_cell.length_b   1.000
_cell.length_c   1.000
_cell.angle_alpha   90.00
_cell.angle_beta   90.00
_cell.angle_gamma   90.00
#
_symmetry.space_group_name_H-M   'P 1'
#
loop_
_entity.id
_entity.type
_entity.pdbx_description
1 polymer ?
#
loop_
_entity_poly.entity_id
_entity_poly.type
_entity_poly.pdbx_seq_one_letter_code
_entity_poly.pdbx_strand_id
1 'polypeptide(L)'
;MNICSVHSKTDGDANGKADAPSLAPAGTVFTGLSIYKDKPDPVALPDNQYPEWLFELLDDPAINQSKALMVGDVDTTGMSKGEARSALKRSAKMARAAAKKQAALEAKEKQRLERMTDAQRAAALKATEKAAEEAVPKTPSDWFAKERSERRALRKSSRASIKASNFVRAA
;
A
#
# COMPACT_ATOMS: atom_id res chain seq x y z
N MET A 1 40.12 23.89 -37.26
CA MET A 1 40.29 24.72 -36.05
C MET A 1 38.92 25.18 -35.55
N ASN A 2 38.72 25.13 -34.22
CA ASN A 2 37.66 25.73 -33.38
C ASN A 2 36.25 25.10 -33.53
N ILE A 3 35.69 24.34 -32.58
CA ILE A 3 35.45 24.48 -31.12
C ILE A 3 34.62 25.72 -30.74
N CYS A 4 33.35 25.47 -30.39
CA CYS A 4 32.45 26.21 -29.46
C CYS A 4 31.12 25.43 -29.44
N SER A 5 30.80 24.53 -28.50
CA SER A 5 30.51 24.71 -27.06
C SER A 5 29.56 25.86 -26.74
N VAL A 6 28.25 25.55 -26.61
CA VAL A 6 27.31 26.26 -25.72
C VAL A 6 26.21 25.31 -25.21
N HIS A 7 26.39 24.88 -23.96
CA HIS A 7 25.42 24.75 -22.86
C HIS A 7 23.94 24.38 -23.12
N SER A 8 23.64 23.17 -22.62
CA SER A 8 22.44 22.70 -21.91
C SER A 8 21.42 23.73 -21.42
N LYS A 9 20.14 23.42 -21.63
CA LYS A 9 19.05 23.83 -20.75
C LYS A 9 18.11 22.64 -20.53
N THR A 10 18.24 22.02 -19.36
CA THR A 10 17.29 21.06 -18.80
C THR A 10 16.43 21.84 -17.81
N ASP A 11 15.19 22.17 -18.20
CA ASP A 11 14.19 22.69 -17.27
C ASP A 11 13.49 21.49 -16.63
N GLY A 12 13.52 21.47 -15.30
CA GLY A 12 12.90 20.44 -14.47
C GLY A 12 11.46 20.78 -14.13
N ASP A 13 10.63 19.74 -14.04
CA ASP A 13 9.37 19.78 -13.32
C ASP A 13 9.47 18.86 -12.10
N ALA A 14 9.29 19.47 -10.93
CA ALA A 14 9.34 18.84 -9.63
C ALA A 14 7.97 18.26 -9.25
N ASN A 15 7.88 16.95 -9.06
CA ASN A 15 6.86 16.35 -8.22
C ASN A 15 7.50 15.30 -7.30
N GLY A 16 7.56 15.62 -6.01
CA GLY A 16 8.33 14.91 -4.99
C GLY A 16 7.74 13.57 -4.59
N LYS A 17 8.12 12.52 -5.32
CA LYS A 17 8.53 11.25 -4.71
C LYS A 17 10.03 11.15 -5.00
N ALA A 18 10.86 11.01 -3.98
CA ALA A 18 12.28 10.79 -4.23
C ALA A 18 12.40 9.57 -5.14
N ASP A 19 12.84 9.76 -6.38
CA ASP A 19 13.11 8.69 -7.34
C ASP A 19 14.06 7.73 -6.63
N ALA A 20 13.51 6.62 -6.13
CA ALA A 20 14.34 5.57 -5.61
C ALA A 20 15.16 5.11 -6.83
N PRO A 21 16.48 5.32 -6.85
CA PRO A 21 17.26 5.06 -8.04
C PRO A 21 17.08 3.58 -8.38
N SER A 22 16.68 3.28 -9.61
CA SER A 22 16.68 1.89 -10.06
C SER A 22 18.07 1.30 -9.83
N LEU A 23 18.12 0.05 -9.36
CA LEU A 23 19.39 -0.59 -9.01
C LEU A 23 20.30 -0.77 -10.24
N ALA A 24 19.71 -0.79 -11.44
CA ALA A 24 20.41 -0.92 -12.71
C ALA A 24 20.45 0.45 -13.42
N PRO A 25 21.59 1.17 -13.40
CA PRO A 25 21.70 2.44 -14.12
C PRO A 25 21.52 2.24 -15.63
N ALA A 26 21.13 3.31 -16.33
CA ALA A 26 21.00 3.31 -17.78
C ALA A 26 22.30 2.83 -18.45
N GLY A 27 22.18 1.94 -19.43
CA GLY A 27 23.31 1.32 -20.12
C GLY A 27 23.78 -0.01 -19.54
N THR A 28 23.16 -0.52 -18.47
CA THR A 28 23.47 -1.85 -17.93
C THR A 28 23.05 -2.94 -18.93
N VAL A 29 23.97 -3.83 -19.31
CA VAL A 29 23.68 -4.97 -20.20
C VAL A 29 23.18 -6.14 -19.35
N PHE A 30 21.98 -6.65 -19.64
CA PHE A 30 21.42 -7.79 -18.93
C PHE A 30 21.86 -9.11 -19.58
N THR A 31 22.88 -9.73 -19.01
CA THR A 31 23.47 -10.95 -19.56
C THR A 31 22.51 -12.14 -19.48
N GLY A 32 22.43 -12.91 -20.57
CA GLY A 32 21.68 -14.18 -20.60
C GLY A 32 20.16 -14.03 -20.74
N LEU A 33 19.66 -12.84 -21.13
CA LEU A 33 18.26 -12.65 -21.50
C LEU A 33 17.99 -12.94 -22.97
N SER A 34 18.97 -12.75 -23.87
CA SER A 34 18.79 -13.07 -25.28
C SER A 34 18.84 -14.59 -25.51
N ILE A 35 17.73 -15.14 -26.00
CA ILE A 35 17.63 -16.55 -26.43
C ILE A 35 18.03 -16.69 -27.91
N TYR A 36 18.02 -15.57 -28.65
CA TYR A 36 18.34 -15.55 -30.08
C TYR A 36 19.84 -15.37 -30.30
N LYS A 37 20.40 -16.16 -31.21
CA LYS A 37 21.83 -16.12 -31.53
C LYS A 37 22.25 -14.81 -32.23
N ASP A 38 21.31 -14.20 -32.97
CA ASP A 38 21.58 -13.03 -33.82
C ASP A 38 21.26 -11.71 -33.12
N LYS A 39 20.69 -11.73 -31.90
CA LYS A 39 20.31 -10.52 -31.16
C LYS A 39 21.20 -10.37 -29.92
N PRO A 40 21.82 -9.20 -29.72
CA PRO A 40 22.58 -8.93 -28.51
C PRO A 40 21.65 -8.87 -27.30
N ASP A 41 22.24 -9.02 -26.11
CA ASP A 41 21.53 -8.88 -24.85
C ASP A 41 20.92 -7.48 -24.70
N PRO A 42 19.71 -7.37 -24.14
CA PRO A 42 19.03 -6.10 -23.97
C PRO A 42 19.79 -5.21 -22.99
N VAL A 43 19.79 -3.91 -23.29
CA VAL A 43 20.45 -2.87 -22.49
C VAL A 43 19.40 -2.07 -21.74
N ALA A 44 19.65 -1.77 -20.47
CA ALA A 44 18.78 -0.95 -19.63
C ALA A 44 18.66 0.48 -20.19
N LEU A 45 17.43 0.95 -20.33
CA LEU A 45 17.10 2.32 -20.68
C LEU A 45 17.05 3.19 -19.40
N PRO A 46 17.01 4.53 -19.49
CA PRO A 46 16.73 5.36 -18.32
C PRO A 46 15.31 5.12 -17.78
N ASP A 47 15.14 5.29 -16.48
CA ASP A 47 13.89 5.04 -15.73
C ASP A 47 12.66 5.74 -16.35
N ASN A 48 12.86 6.96 -16.86
CA ASN A 48 11.80 7.77 -17.51
C ASN A 48 11.26 7.17 -18.82
N GLN A 49 11.98 6.24 -19.45
CA GLN A 49 11.52 5.56 -20.67
C GLN A 49 10.72 4.30 -20.36
N TYR A 50 10.72 3.85 -19.10
CA TYR A 50 9.88 2.73 -18.69
C TYR A 50 8.49 3.21 -18.31
N PRO A 51 7.45 2.39 -18.55
CA PRO A 51 6.10 2.70 -18.09
C PRO A 51 6.00 2.76 -16.55
N GLU A 52 5.21 3.69 -16.03
CA GLU A 52 4.96 3.87 -14.58
C GLU A 52 4.53 2.59 -13.86
N TRP A 53 3.71 1.75 -14.50
CA TRP A 53 3.21 0.50 -13.89
C TRP A 53 4.34 -0.49 -13.52
N LEU A 54 5.54 -0.35 -14.08
CA LEU A 54 6.70 -1.16 -13.72
C LEU A 54 7.08 -0.96 -12.25
N PHE A 55 7.04 0.30 -11.79
CA PHE A 55 7.42 0.67 -10.44
C PHE A 55 6.31 0.34 -9.42
N GLU A 56 5.04 0.39 -9.84
CA GLU A 56 3.89 -0.07 -9.05
C GLU A 56 3.93 -1.57 -8.76
N LEU A 57 4.68 -2.36 -9.56
CA LEU A 57 4.75 -3.82 -9.41
C LEU A 57 5.44 -4.24 -8.11
N LEU A 58 6.32 -3.40 -7.57
CA LEU A 58 6.95 -3.66 -6.27
C LEU A 58 5.95 -3.46 -5.12
N ASP A 59 4.97 -2.57 -5.25
CA ASP A 59 4.01 -2.31 -4.18
C ASP A 59 3.06 -3.49 -3.90
N ASP A 60 2.99 -4.48 -4.80
CA ASP A 60 2.24 -5.70 -4.56
C ASP A 60 2.86 -6.47 -3.38
N PRO A 61 2.12 -6.68 -2.27
CA PRO A 61 2.64 -7.36 -1.06
C PRO A 61 2.95 -8.85 -1.30
N ALA A 62 2.59 -9.37 -2.48
CA ALA A 62 2.96 -10.71 -2.91
C ALA A 62 4.40 -10.78 -3.43
N ILE A 63 4.93 -9.68 -3.97
CA ILE A 63 6.29 -9.56 -4.52
C ILE A 63 7.21 -9.02 -3.43
N ASN A 64 6.79 -7.94 -2.76
CA ASN A 64 7.41 -7.45 -1.54
C ASN A 64 6.95 -8.27 -0.33
N GLN A 65 7.38 -9.53 -0.28
CA GLN A 65 7.23 -10.40 0.89
C GLN A 65 8.21 -9.94 1.98
N SER A 66 8.06 -8.73 2.51
CA SER A 66 8.51 -8.47 3.87
C SER A 66 7.66 -9.40 4.74
N LYS A 67 8.20 -10.60 5.00
CA LYS A 67 7.53 -11.72 5.65
C LYS A 67 7.26 -11.38 7.11
N ALA A 68 6.23 -10.58 7.29
CA ALA A 68 5.65 -10.20 8.55
C ALA A 68 4.72 -11.33 9.02
N LEU A 69 5.20 -12.23 9.89
CA LEU A 69 4.27 -13.05 10.68
C LEU A 69 3.74 -12.15 11.80
N MET A 70 2.68 -11.43 11.48
CA MET A 70 1.89 -10.65 12.43
C MET A 70 1.13 -11.61 13.37
N VAL A 71 1.76 -11.99 14.49
CA VAL A 71 1.02 -12.57 15.63
C VAL A 71 0.56 -11.38 16.48
N GLY A 72 -0.58 -10.81 16.08
CA GLY A 72 -1.03 -9.48 16.52
C GLY A 72 -0.37 -8.35 15.72
N ASP A 73 -0.68 -7.10 16.06
CA ASP A 73 -0.24 -5.85 15.40
C ASP A 73 1.27 -5.54 15.55
N VAL A 74 2.09 -6.56 15.86
CA VAL A 74 3.53 -6.44 16.08
C VAL A 74 4.25 -7.63 15.44
N ASP A 75 5.15 -7.33 14.52
CA ASP A 75 6.08 -8.29 13.94
C ASP A 75 7.07 -8.79 14.98
N THR A 76 6.98 -10.08 15.33
CA THR A 76 7.89 -10.74 16.28
C THR A 76 8.88 -11.69 15.60
N THR A 77 8.89 -11.75 14.27
CA THR A 77 9.80 -12.61 13.51
C THR A 77 11.22 -12.07 13.54
N GLY A 78 12.16 -12.89 14.01
CA GLY A 78 13.57 -12.52 14.16
C GLY A 78 13.90 -11.85 15.50
N MET A 79 12.90 -11.57 16.34
CA MET A 79 13.09 -11.01 17.67
C MET A 79 13.50 -12.08 18.69
N SER A 80 14.41 -11.72 19.60
CA SER A 80 14.72 -12.54 20.78
C SER A 80 13.47 -12.74 21.65
N LYS A 81 13.41 -13.84 22.42
CA LYS A 81 12.30 -14.14 23.35
C LYS A 81 12.00 -12.97 24.31
N GLY A 82 13.02 -12.20 24.68
CA GLY A 82 12.87 -10.99 25.51
C GLY A 82 12.34 -9.78 24.73
N GLU A 83 12.75 -9.64 23.48
CA GLU A 83 12.33 -8.57 22.58
C GLU A 83 10.85 -8.73 22.20
N ALA A 84 10.40 -9.94 21.88
CA ALA A 84 8.99 -10.26 21.65
C ALA A 84 8.11 -9.92 22.87
N ARG A 85 8.57 -10.24 24.10
CA ARG A 85 7.86 -9.85 25.34
C ARG A 85 7.79 -8.34 25.52
N SER A 86 8.86 -7.62 25.20
CA SER A 86 8.88 -6.16 25.27
C SER A 86 7.92 -5.54 24.25
N ALA A 87 7.85 -6.11 23.04
CA ALA A 87 7.01 -5.65 21.96
C ALA A 87 5.53 -5.88 22.27
N LEU A 88 5.16 -7.05 22.81
CA LEU A 88 3.79 -7.33 23.29
C LEU A 88 3.35 -6.40 24.44
N LYS A 89 4.26 -6.07 25.37
CA LYS A 89 3.95 -5.10 26.43
C LYS A 89 3.73 -3.70 25.88
N ARG A 90 4.52 -3.28 24.88
CA ARG A 90 4.34 -1.99 24.21
C ARG A 90 3.04 -1.95 23.42
N SER A 91 2.73 -2.97 22.61
CA SER A 91 1.48 -3.01 21.84
C SER A 91 0.25 -3.06 22.75
N ALA A 92 0.27 -3.84 23.83
CA ALA A 92 -0.82 -3.84 24.80
C ALA A 92 -1.04 -2.47 25.47
N LYS A 93 0.04 -1.72 25.75
CA LYS A 93 -0.04 -0.35 26.27
C LYS A 93 -0.63 0.61 25.24
N MET A 94 -0.21 0.49 23.97
CA MET A 94 -0.73 1.31 22.88
C MET A 94 -2.21 1.02 22.60
N ALA A 95 -2.62 -0.26 22.60
CA ALA A 95 -4.01 -0.68 22.45
C ALA A 95 -4.91 -0.13 23.58
N ARG A 96 -4.46 -0.19 24.84
CA ARG A 96 -5.18 0.40 25.98
C ARG A 96 -5.31 1.92 25.86
N ALA A 97 -4.26 2.60 25.43
CA ALA A 97 -4.30 4.04 25.21
C ALA A 97 -5.24 4.41 24.04
N ALA A 98 -5.23 3.62 22.96
CA ALA A 98 -6.14 3.79 21.83
C ALA A 98 -7.59 3.57 22.24
N ALA A 99 -7.90 2.51 23.00
CA ALA A 99 -9.23 2.25 23.53
C ALA A 99 -9.73 3.39 24.44
N LYS A 100 -8.85 3.94 25.30
CA LYS A 100 -9.20 5.10 26.13
C LYS A 100 -9.46 6.36 25.29
N LYS A 101 -8.67 6.58 24.23
CA LYS A 101 -8.90 7.68 23.28
C LYS A 101 -10.21 7.48 22.52
N GLN A 102 -10.50 6.28 22.04
CA GLN A 102 -11.76 5.93 21.38
C GLN A 102 -12.95 6.17 22.32
N ALA A 103 -12.91 5.67 23.55
CA ALA A 103 -13.97 5.94 24.54
C ALA A 103 -14.16 7.45 24.83
N ALA A 104 -13.07 8.23 24.85
CA ALA A 104 -13.17 9.68 25.02
C ALA A 104 -13.73 10.39 23.79
N LEU A 105 -13.42 9.91 22.58
CA LEU A 105 -13.99 10.42 21.34
C LEU A 105 -15.47 10.04 21.22
N GLU A 106 -15.84 8.80 21.51
CA GLU A 106 -17.23 8.33 21.57
C GLU A 106 -18.03 9.11 22.62
N ALA A 107 -17.46 9.40 23.79
CA ALA A 107 -18.10 10.25 24.80
C ALA A 107 -18.31 11.68 24.29
N LYS A 108 -17.33 12.26 23.60
CA LYS A 108 -17.46 13.58 22.96
C LYS A 108 -18.47 13.58 21.82
N GLU A 109 -18.53 12.53 21.03
CA GLU A 109 -19.51 12.36 19.94
C GLU A 109 -20.93 12.20 20.49
N LYS A 110 -21.11 11.40 21.55
CA LYS A 110 -22.39 11.28 22.27
C LYS A 110 -22.82 12.64 22.83
N GLN A 111 -21.92 13.36 23.50
CA GLN A 111 -22.19 14.73 23.95
C GLN A 111 -22.52 15.70 22.81
N ARG A 112 -21.87 15.56 21.64
CA ARG A 112 -22.17 16.36 20.44
C ARG A 112 -23.56 16.05 19.90
N LEU A 113 -23.94 14.78 19.85
CA LEU A 113 -25.26 14.32 19.40
C LEU A 113 -26.38 14.79 20.34
N GLU A 114 -26.13 14.75 21.65
CA GLU A 114 -27.05 15.26 22.67
C GLU A 114 -27.23 16.78 22.59
N ARG A 115 -26.16 17.54 22.30
CA ARG A 115 -26.21 19.00 22.13
C ARG A 115 -26.73 19.47 20.77
N MET A 116 -26.72 18.62 19.74
CA MET A 116 -27.22 18.98 18.41
C MET A 116 -28.74 19.09 18.41
N THR A 117 -29.24 20.19 17.86
CA THR A 117 -30.67 20.39 17.59
C THR A 117 -31.13 19.52 16.42
N ASP A 118 -32.44 19.27 16.30
CA ASP A 118 -32.98 18.41 15.25
C ASP A 118 -32.65 18.91 13.83
N ALA A 119 -32.58 20.24 13.63
CA ALA A 119 -32.13 20.84 12.38
C ALA A 119 -30.64 20.54 12.06
N GLN A 120 -29.78 20.50 13.08
CA GLN A 120 -28.36 20.15 12.93
C GLN A 120 -28.15 18.65 12.71
N ARG A 121 -28.97 17.80 13.34
CA ARG A 121 -28.99 16.35 13.07
C ARG A 121 -29.44 16.05 11.64
N ALA A 122 -30.50 16.73 11.17
CA ALA A 122 -30.95 16.62 9.78
C ALA A 122 -29.87 17.09 8.78
N ALA A 123 -29.13 18.16 9.09
CA ALA A 123 -28.01 18.61 8.27
C ALA A 123 -26.83 17.62 8.28
N ALA A 124 -26.52 16.98 9.42
CA ALA A 124 -25.47 15.96 9.53
C ALA A 124 -25.85 14.68 8.77
N LEU A 125 -27.10 14.22 8.85
CA LEU A 125 -27.61 13.10 8.06
C LEU A 125 -27.51 13.40 6.55
N LYS A 126 -27.93 14.60 6.12
CA LYS A 126 -27.76 15.03 4.73
C LYS A 126 -26.29 15.13 4.31
N ALA A 127 -25.39 15.50 5.21
CA ALA A 127 -23.96 15.51 4.93
C ALA A 127 -23.38 14.09 4.82
N THR A 128 -23.84 13.15 5.65
CA THR A 128 -23.44 11.73 5.54
C THR A 128 -23.99 11.06 4.28
N GLU A 129 -25.21 11.41 3.86
CA GLU A 129 -25.80 10.95 2.61
C GLU A 129 -25.03 11.48 1.40
N LYS A 130 -24.67 12.77 1.41
CA LYS A 130 -23.78 13.36 0.38
C LYS A 130 -22.41 12.71 0.36
N ALA A 131 -21.81 12.44 1.52
CA ALA A 131 -20.54 11.73 1.61
C ALA A 131 -20.64 10.27 1.14
N ALA A 132 -21.79 9.60 1.37
CA ALA A 132 -22.05 8.25 0.89
C ALA A 132 -22.25 8.21 -0.63
N GLU A 133 -22.97 9.17 -1.20
CA GLU A 133 -23.07 9.36 -2.66
C GLU A 133 -21.72 9.71 -3.30
N GLU A 134 -20.88 10.45 -2.58
CA GLU A 134 -19.49 10.72 -3.00
C GLU A 134 -18.59 9.48 -2.91
N ALA A 135 -18.89 8.55 -2.00
CA ALA A 135 -18.16 7.30 -1.82
C ALA A 135 -18.56 6.20 -2.81
N VAL A 136 -19.69 6.31 -3.51
CA VAL A 136 -20.01 5.45 -4.66
C VAL A 136 -18.95 5.67 -5.73
N PRO A 137 -18.33 4.61 -6.30
CA PRO A 137 -17.34 4.79 -7.35
C PRO A 137 -18.00 5.50 -8.54
N LYS A 138 -17.65 6.78 -8.76
CA LYS A 138 -18.25 7.61 -9.81
C LYS A 138 -17.66 7.31 -11.18
N THR A 139 -16.43 6.82 -11.22
CA THR A 139 -15.74 6.47 -12.47
C THR A 139 -15.75 4.96 -12.70
N PRO A 140 -15.82 4.49 -13.96
CA PRO A 140 -15.66 3.08 -14.28
C PRO A 140 -14.35 2.48 -13.74
N SER A 141 -13.26 3.25 -13.71
CA SER A 141 -11.98 2.83 -13.13
C SER A 141 -12.06 2.53 -11.64
N ASP A 142 -12.75 3.36 -10.86
CA ASP A 142 -12.93 3.14 -9.42
C ASP A 142 -13.78 1.91 -9.15
N TRP A 143 -14.77 1.65 -10.00
CA TRP A 143 -15.61 0.46 -9.92
C TRP A 143 -14.76 -0.80 -10.14
N PHE A 144 -13.96 -0.84 -11.20
CA PHE A 144 -13.06 -1.97 -11.47
C PHE A 144 -12.01 -2.17 -10.37
N ALA A 145 -11.52 -1.07 -9.77
CA ALA A 145 -10.58 -1.13 -8.66
C ALA A 145 -11.23 -1.76 -7.41
N LYS A 146 -12.44 -1.32 -7.04
CA LYS A 146 -13.21 -1.89 -5.93
C LYS A 146 -13.51 -3.36 -6.17
N GLU A 147 -14.08 -3.71 -7.33
CA GLU A 147 -14.39 -5.10 -7.69
C GLU A 147 -13.13 -6.00 -7.64
N ARG A 148 -12.00 -5.52 -8.16
CA ARG A 148 -10.74 -6.25 -8.12
C ARG A 148 -10.27 -6.48 -6.67
N SER A 149 -10.41 -5.47 -5.81
CA SER A 149 -10.02 -5.56 -4.40
C SER A 149 -10.90 -6.54 -3.62
N GLU A 150 -12.22 -6.49 -3.81
CA GLU A 150 -13.18 -7.38 -3.18
C GLU A 150 -12.95 -8.83 -3.63
N ARG A 151 -12.75 -9.05 -4.92
CA ARG A 151 -12.41 -10.37 -5.47
C ARG A 151 -11.08 -10.89 -4.92
N ARG A 152 -10.06 -10.05 -4.76
CA ARG A 152 -8.79 -10.43 -4.12
C ARG A 152 -9.01 -10.81 -2.65
N ALA A 153 -9.83 -10.07 -1.91
CA ALA A 153 -10.15 -10.34 -0.51
C ALA A 153 -10.91 -11.67 -0.33
N LEU A 154 -11.95 -11.90 -1.13
CA LEU A 154 -12.69 -13.17 -1.15
C LEU A 154 -11.78 -14.34 -1.49
N ARG A 155 -10.93 -14.22 -2.51
CA ARG A 155 -9.96 -15.27 -2.85
C ARG A 155 -8.97 -15.52 -1.71
N LYS A 156 -8.59 -14.51 -0.92
CA LYS A 156 -7.70 -14.66 0.24
C LYS A 156 -8.40 -15.41 1.37
N SER A 157 -9.64 -15.07 1.69
CA SER A 157 -10.42 -15.79 2.72
C SER A 157 -10.71 -17.23 2.30
N SER A 158 -11.09 -17.48 1.04
CA SER A 158 -11.30 -18.83 0.51
C SER A 158 -10.02 -19.67 0.54
N ARG A 159 -8.86 -19.09 0.16
CA ARG A 159 -7.58 -19.83 0.26
C ARG A 159 -7.21 -20.15 1.71
N ALA A 160 -7.47 -19.23 2.64
CA ALA A 160 -7.20 -19.47 4.06
C ALA A 160 -8.10 -20.59 4.62
N SER A 161 -9.39 -20.60 4.28
CA SER A 161 -10.31 -21.65 4.73
C SER A 161 -9.97 -23.02 4.14
N ILE A 162 -9.61 -23.08 2.85
CA ILE A 162 -9.15 -24.33 2.20
C ILE A 162 -7.87 -24.85 2.88
N LYS A 163 -6.89 -23.98 3.15
CA LYS A 163 -5.66 -24.38 3.85
C LYS A 163 -5.94 -24.88 5.26
N ALA A 164 -6.80 -24.21 6.02
CA ALA A 164 -7.17 -24.63 7.37
C ALA A 164 -7.92 -25.98 7.37
N SER A 165 -8.87 -26.16 6.45
CA SER A 165 -9.60 -27.42 6.30
C SER A 165 -8.68 -28.56 5.87
N ASN A 166 -7.80 -28.34 4.88
CA ASN A 166 -6.82 -29.33 4.46
C ASN A 166 -5.84 -29.69 5.58
N PHE A 167 -5.44 -28.73 6.40
CA PHE A 167 -4.56 -28.98 7.55
C PHE A 167 -5.23 -29.92 8.57
N VAL A 168 -6.50 -29.66 8.94
CA VAL A 168 -7.24 -30.50 9.88
C VAL A 168 -7.57 -31.87 9.29
N ARG A 169 -7.87 -31.94 7.99
CA ARG A 169 -8.22 -33.21 7.32
C ARG A 169 -7.01 -34.13 7.09
N ALA A 170 -5.80 -33.57 7.04
CA ALA A 170 -4.56 -34.31 6.83
C ALA A 170 -3.83 -34.68 8.14
N ALA A 171 -4.31 -34.20 9.29
CA ALA A 171 -3.85 -34.57 10.62
C ALA A 171 -4.67 -35.75 11.17
#